data_AF-A0A2V6J023-F1
#
_entry.id   AF-A0A2V6J023-F1
#
_cell.length_a   1.000
_cell.length_b   1.000
_cell.length_c   1.000
_cell.angle_alpha   90.00
_cell.angle_beta   90.00
_cell.angle_gamma   90.00
#
_symmetry.space_group_name_H-M   'P 1'
#
loop_
_entity.id
_entity.type
_entity.pdbx_description
1 polymer ?
#
loop_
_entity_poly.entity_id
_entity_poly.type
_entity_poly.pdbx_seq_one_letter_code
_entity_poly.pdbx_strand_id
1 'polypeptide(L)'
;MPNRSPYVKDSINDAIVLNRIELVNPEKIGTKAAAHYQFTIVPNETRTIRLRLLPIDPGSARNATPARSSRVVGSALPRTSSERNPVGEAPTGAREARALPREKSPSQAFSDFDEVLAVRKVEADEFYAELAPSSLTAEHKAIQRQALSGMLWSKQFYYYIIEQWLVGDPANPPPPASRWNGRNAEWRHLYNERVMSMPDAWEFPWYASWDLGFHCIPLALVDPHFAKGQIDIIVREWYQHPNGHVPAYEWNFSDVNPPVLAWAAWRVYQIERKQTGKGDRAFLETIFHKMLLAFTWWVNRKDSKGKNIFEGGFLGLDNIGVFDRNASFPDGTHLEQSDGTSWMGMFSLNLMRIAIELAMEDHVYENIATKFFEHFLGIAAAMNNLGGKGIGLWDEEDEFYYDVLHTPGGRYIPLKVRSVVGLMPLLAVETIQWQLIDALPGFKERLEWYLAHRPDLARLVSPWQEP
;
A
#
# COMPACT_ATOMS: atom_id res chain seq x y z
N MET A 1 0.92 -10.38 38.47
CA MET A 1 2.19 -11.13 38.59
C MET A 1 3.34 -10.17 38.34
N PRO A 2 4.48 -10.27 39.03
CA PRO A 2 5.66 -9.48 38.72
C PRO A 2 6.28 -9.93 37.38
N ASN A 3 6.91 -8.99 36.66
CA ASN A 3 7.59 -9.26 35.40
C ASN A 3 8.77 -10.23 35.59
N ARG A 4 9.07 -11.06 34.57
CA ARG A 4 10.19 -12.01 34.60
C ARG A 4 11.57 -11.33 34.67
N SER A 5 11.66 -10.10 34.17
CA SER A 5 12.83 -9.22 34.29
C SER A 5 12.38 -7.93 34.97
N PRO A 6 13.17 -7.35 35.88
CA PRO A 6 12.91 -6.01 36.40
C PRO A 6 13.04 -4.93 35.30
N TYR A 7 13.69 -5.24 34.18
CA TYR A 7 13.94 -4.33 33.07
C TYR A 7 12.97 -4.63 31.92
N VAL A 8 11.92 -3.82 31.79
CA VAL A 8 10.83 -3.99 30.81
C VAL A 8 10.91 -2.99 29.65
N LYS A 9 10.10 -3.20 28.59
CA LYS A 9 10.16 -2.41 27.35
C LYS A 9 10.04 -0.89 27.53
N ASP A 10 9.35 -0.45 28.58
CA ASP A 10 9.07 0.97 28.87
C ASP A 10 10.03 1.56 29.90
N SER A 11 10.99 0.79 30.40
CA SER A 11 11.87 1.25 31.46
C SER A 11 12.72 2.46 31.10
N ILE A 12 13.08 2.61 29.81
CA ILE A 12 13.79 3.80 29.32
C ILE A 12 12.89 5.03 29.42
N ASN A 13 11.60 4.90 29.07
CA ASN A 13 10.64 5.99 29.20
C ASN A 13 10.48 6.37 30.67
N ASP A 14 10.24 5.39 31.54
CA ASP A 14 10.01 5.63 32.97
C ASP A 14 11.27 6.18 33.67
N ALA A 15 12.46 5.78 33.22
CA ALA A 15 13.70 6.35 33.70
C ALA A 15 13.85 7.84 33.34
N ILE A 16 13.33 8.28 32.19
CA ILE A 16 13.41 9.68 31.75
C ILE A 16 12.28 10.52 32.36
N VAL A 17 11.04 10.04 32.25
CA VAL A 17 9.83 10.80 32.63
C VAL A 17 9.59 10.79 34.14
N LEU A 18 9.81 9.63 34.78
CA LEU A 18 9.54 9.42 36.21
C LEU A 18 10.80 9.37 37.06
N ASN A 19 11.98 9.61 36.46
CA ASN A 19 13.29 9.53 37.10
C ASN A 19 13.58 8.17 37.78
N ARG A 20 13.02 7.08 37.24
CA ARG A 20 13.17 5.70 37.75
C ARG A 20 14.31 4.95 37.06
N ILE A 21 15.53 5.46 37.23
CA ILE A 21 16.74 4.96 36.53
C ILE A 21 17.03 3.49 36.85
N GLU A 22 16.61 3.01 38.03
CA GLU A 22 16.73 1.62 38.48
C GLU A 22 15.99 0.60 37.60
N LEU A 23 15.05 1.06 36.76
CA LEU A 23 14.31 0.22 35.82
C LEU A 23 15.11 -0.09 34.54
N VAL A 24 16.23 0.60 34.30
CA VAL A 24 17.11 0.34 33.16
C VAL A 24 18.18 -0.69 33.59
N ASN A 25 18.47 -1.66 32.71
CA ASN A 25 19.48 -2.67 33.01
C ASN A 25 20.85 -2.00 33.30
N PRO A 26 21.39 -2.13 34.53
CA PRO A 26 22.66 -1.53 34.92
C PRO A 26 23.83 -2.10 34.11
N GLU A 27 23.71 -3.31 33.56
CA GLU A 27 24.72 -3.92 32.69
C GLU A 27 24.74 -3.31 31.28
N LYS A 28 23.79 -2.41 30.95
CA LYS A 28 23.64 -1.75 29.64
C LYS A 28 23.56 -2.74 28.46
N ILE A 29 22.95 -3.90 28.71
CA ILE A 29 22.68 -4.93 27.70
C ILE A 29 21.16 -5.06 27.57
N GLY A 30 20.69 -5.14 26.33
CA GLY A 30 19.26 -5.31 26.06
C GLY A 30 18.96 -5.22 24.57
N THR A 31 17.70 -5.41 24.22
CA THR A 31 17.18 -5.29 22.84
C THR A 31 16.78 -3.85 22.48
N LYS A 32 16.83 -2.93 23.46
CA LYS A 32 16.59 -1.50 23.29
C LYS A 32 17.69 -0.71 23.99
N ALA A 33 18.08 0.41 23.39
CA ALA A 33 19.04 1.35 23.97
C ALA A 33 18.60 2.78 23.65
N ALA A 34 18.99 3.73 24.51
CA ALA A 34 18.77 5.15 24.29
C ALA A 34 19.97 5.95 24.78
N ALA A 35 20.25 7.06 24.12
CA ALA A 35 21.16 8.09 24.61
C ALA A 35 20.32 9.21 25.23
N HIS A 36 20.43 9.39 26.55
CA HIS A 36 19.72 10.46 27.27
C HIS A 36 20.61 11.70 27.34
N TYR A 37 20.14 12.80 26.75
CA TYR A 37 20.79 14.11 26.80
C TYR A 37 19.88 15.11 27.50
N GLN A 38 20.42 15.85 28.45
CA GLN A 38 19.71 16.91 29.16
C GLN A 38 20.36 18.24 28.85
N PHE A 39 19.58 19.19 28.31
CA PHE A 39 20.03 20.55 28.03
C PHE A 39 19.08 21.56 28.66
N THR A 40 19.64 22.64 29.20
CA THR A 40 18.89 23.89 29.38
C THR A 40 19.08 24.68 28.08
N ILE A 41 17.98 24.95 27.37
CA ILE A 41 17.98 25.72 26.11
C ILE A 41 17.23 27.03 26.39
N VAL A 42 17.94 28.16 26.30
CA VAL A 42 17.31 29.48 26.47
C VAL A 42 16.58 29.93 25.20
N PRO A 43 15.70 30.95 25.24
CA PRO A 43 15.06 31.47 24.04
C PRO A 43 16.09 31.84 22.96
N ASN A 44 15.82 31.45 21.71
CA ASN A 44 16.71 31.58 20.54
C ASN A 44 18.03 30.78 20.59
N GLU A 45 18.25 29.95 21.61
CA GLU A 45 19.39 29.04 21.63
C GLU A 45 19.09 27.75 20.83
N THR A 46 20.12 27.21 20.17
CA THR A 46 20.07 25.91 19.49
C THR A 46 21.15 25.00 20.04
N ARG A 47 20.79 23.72 20.29
CA ARG A 47 21.73 22.65 20.63
C ARG A 47 21.70 21.59 19.53
N THR A 48 22.86 21.17 19.08
CA THR A 48 23.01 20.14 18.05
C THR A 48 23.72 18.93 18.64
N ILE A 49 23.09 17.75 18.52
CA ILE A 49 23.71 16.46 18.83
C ILE A 49 24.08 15.79 17.50
N ARG A 50 25.34 15.40 17.34
CA ARG A 50 25.80 14.59 16.22
C ARG A 50 25.99 13.15 16.70
N LEU A 51 25.29 12.19 16.09
CA LEU A 51 25.34 10.76 16.41
C LEU A 51 25.72 9.96 15.16
N ARG A 52 26.62 8.98 15.31
CA ARG A 52 26.98 8.01 14.26
C ARG A 52 26.92 6.61 14.87
N LEU A 53 25.97 5.79 14.41
CA LEU A 53 25.87 4.38 14.80
C LEU A 53 26.73 3.53 13.86
N LEU A 54 27.46 2.55 14.40
CA LEU A 54 28.35 1.68 13.62
C LEU A 54 28.04 0.19 13.92
N PRO A 55 28.14 -0.70 12.92
CA PRO A 55 28.03 -2.15 13.15
C PRO A 55 29.16 -2.67 14.03
N ILE A 56 28.93 -3.79 14.71
CA ILE A 56 29.93 -4.51 15.51
C ILE A 56 30.60 -5.54 14.61
N ASP A 57 31.93 -5.57 14.58
CA ASP A 57 32.68 -6.69 14.02
C ASP A 57 32.85 -7.79 15.08
N PRO A 58 32.50 -9.07 14.83
CA PRO A 58 32.53 -10.13 15.84
C PRO A 58 33.92 -10.46 16.43
N GLY A 59 35.00 -9.90 15.88
CA GLY A 59 36.38 -10.31 16.16
C GLY A 59 37.13 -9.54 17.27
N SER A 60 36.67 -8.35 17.70
CA SER A 60 37.50 -7.46 18.54
C SER A 60 37.37 -7.65 20.06
N ALA A 61 36.53 -8.59 20.52
CA ALA A 61 36.13 -8.69 21.93
C ALA A 61 37.04 -9.54 22.86
N ARG A 62 38.26 -9.94 22.47
CA ARG A 62 39.07 -10.88 23.30
C ARG A 62 39.91 -10.25 24.43
N ASN A 63 40.05 -8.93 24.53
CA ASN A 63 41.03 -8.32 25.47
C ASN A 63 40.46 -7.33 26.51
N ALA A 64 39.14 -7.26 26.74
CA ALA A 64 38.60 -6.46 27.84
C ALA A 64 38.26 -7.35 29.05
N THR A 65 39.20 -7.44 30.00
CA THR A 65 39.06 -8.19 31.25
C THR A 65 37.97 -7.60 32.16
N PRO A 66 37.00 -8.36 32.67
CA PRO A 66 36.17 -7.94 33.79
C PRO A 66 36.84 -8.29 35.13
N ALA A 67 36.79 -7.37 36.09
CA ALA A 67 37.21 -7.62 37.46
C ALA A 67 36.35 -8.74 38.09
N ARG A 68 37.02 -9.61 38.86
CA ARG A 68 36.51 -10.83 39.49
C ARG A 68 35.30 -10.61 40.40
N SER A 69 34.33 -11.54 40.33
CA SER A 69 33.82 -12.28 41.50
C SER A 69 33.15 -13.58 41.05
N SER A 70 33.32 -14.60 41.88
CA SER A 70 33.21 -16.04 41.63
C SER A 70 31.82 -16.64 41.84
N ARG A 71 31.39 -17.59 40.99
CA ARG A 71 31.18 -19.03 41.32
C ARG A 71 30.57 -19.79 40.14
N VAL A 72 31.10 -20.99 39.93
CA VAL A 72 30.74 -22.03 38.95
C VAL A 72 29.55 -22.85 39.48
N VAL A 73 28.58 -23.24 38.63
CA VAL A 73 28.17 -24.63 38.31
C VAL A 73 27.26 -24.57 37.07
N GLY A 74 27.56 -25.39 36.05
CA GLY A 74 26.87 -25.39 34.76
C GLY A 74 25.73 -26.40 34.61
N SER A 75 25.05 -26.33 33.46
CA SER A 75 24.49 -27.48 32.77
C SER A 75 24.36 -27.15 31.28
N ALA A 76 25.10 -27.87 30.44
CA ALA A 76 24.93 -27.85 29.00
C ALA A 76 23.74 -28.75 28.61
N LEU A 77 22.91 -28.28 27.68
CA LEU A 77 22.08 -29.15 26.84
C LEU A 77 22.17 -28.65 25.39
N PRO A 78 22.34 -29.54 24.40
CA PRO A 78 22.54 -29.17 23.01
C PRO A 78 21.17 -28.94 22.33
N ARG A 79 21.04 -27.84 21.57
CA ARG A 79 19.97 -27.74 20.57
C ARG A 79 20.53 -28.09 19.20
N THR A 80 20.14 -29.26 18.75
CA THR A 80 20.32 -29.78 17.40
C THR A 80 19.54 -28.94 16.39
N SER A 81 20.17 -28.75 15.24
CA SER A 81 19.64 -28.21 13.99
C SER A 81 18.47 -29.02 13.43
N SER A 82 17.41 -28.35 12.99
CA SER A 82 16.80 -28.53 11.66
C SER A 82 15.45 -27.81 11.59
N GLU A 83 15.37 -26.75 10.77
CA GLU A 83 14.36 -26.62 9.71
C GLU A 83 14.64 -25.32 8.95
N ARG A 84 14.86 -25.46 7.64
CA ARG A 84 15.16 -24.36 6.72
C ARG A 84 13.84 -23.65 6.43
N ASN A 85 13.74 -22.39 6.81
CA ASN A 85 12.71 -21.50 6.28
C ASN A 85 13.06 -21.17 4.82
N PRO A 86 12.16 -21.39 3.85
CA PRO A 86 12.44 -21.11 2.44
C PRO A 86 12.04 -19.68 2.08
N VAL A 87 12.59 -18.67 2.75
CA VAL A 87 12.54 -17.28 2.25
C VAL A 87 13.79 -16.55 2.75
N GLY A 88 14.73 -16.25 1.84
CA GLY A 88 15.79 -15.29 2.09
C GLY A 88 15.19 -13.89 2.24
N GLU A 89 15.75 -13.10 3.15
CA GLU A 89 15.36 -11.72 3.52
C GLU A 89 14.27 -11.55 4.59
N ALA A 90 14.63 -11.93 5.81
CA ALA A 90 14.50 -11.05 6.96
C ALA A 90 15.75 -11.23 7.86
N PRO A 91 16.50 -10.17 8.21
CA PRO A 91 17.51 -10.29 9.25
C PRO A 91 16.78 -10.45 10.59
N THR A 92 16.49 -11.70 10.96
CA THR A 92 16.16 -12.06 12.33
C THR A 92 17.43 -11.94 13.16
N GLY A 93 17.50 -10.92 14.01
CA GLY A 93 18.62 -10.80 14.94
C GLY A 93 18.59 -9.48 15.67
N ALA A 94 18.07 -9.49 16.90
CA ALA A 94 18.47 -8.51 17.89
C ALA A 94 20.01 -8.53 17.98
N ARG A 95 20.67 -7.52 17.41
CA ARG A 95 22.12 -7.36 17.55
C ARG A 95 22.37 -6.79 18.93
N GLU A 96 23.09 -7.53 19.78
CA GLU A 96 23.59 -7.02 21.05
C GLU A 96 24.44 -5.78 20.79
N ALA A 97 23.95 -4.59 21.14
CA ALA A 97 24.75 -3.38 21.15
C ALA A 97 25.50 -3.30 22.49
N ARG A 98 26.80 -3.65 22.49
CA ARG A 98 27.69 -3.37 23.62
C ARG A 98 28.72 -2.32 23.20
N ALA A 99 28.92 -1.31 24.04
CA ALA A 99 29.97 -0.32 23.84
C ALA A 99 31.37 -0.95 24.06
N LEU A 100 32.25 -0.86 23.07
CA LEU A 100 33.67 -1.22 23.20
C LEU A 100 34.60 -0.04 22.84
N PRO A 101 35.88 -0.08 23.27
CA PRO A 101 36.80 1.06 23.18
C PRO A 101 37.48 1.19 21.80
N ARG A 102 37.45 2.44 21.29
CA ARG A 102 38.20 3.15 20.22
C ARG A 102 39.27 2.40 19.39
N GLU A 103 39.15 2.51 18.06
CA GLU A 103 40.30 2.64 17.13
C GLU A 103 40.52 4.07 16.62
N LYS A 104 39.48 4.93 16.59
CA LYS A 104 39.61 6.39 16.38
C LYS A 104 39.18 7.13 17.64
N SER A 105 39.87 8.24 17.95
CA SER A 105 39.41 9.11 19.04
C SER A 105 38.01 9.68 18.69
N PRO A 106 37.06 9.77 19.63
CA PRO A 106 35.74 10.40 19.50
C PRO A 106 35.79 11.82 18.98
N SER A 107 36.93 12.52 19.13
CA SER A 107 37.17 13.82 18.52
C SER A 107 37.32 13.78 16.99
N GLN A 108 37.47 12.60 16.38
CA GLN A 108 37.62 12.41 14.92
C GLN A 108 36.43 11.68 14.27
N ALA A 109 35.42 11.25 15.04
CA ALA A 109 34.29 10.47 14.51
C ALA A 109 33.41 11.23 13.50
N PHE A 110 33.52 12.57 13.47
CA PHE A 110 32.82 13.47 12.56
C PHE A 110 33.78 14.39 11.80
N SER A 111 35.07 14.06 11.74
CA SER A 111 36.06 14.92 11.05
C SER A 111 35.75 15.11 9.57
N ASP A 112 35.00 14.18 8.98
CA ASP A 112 34.54 14.16 7.59
C ASP A 112 33.07 14.60 7.43
N PHE A 113 32.37 14.98 8.51
CA PHE A 113 30.91 15.19 8.46
C PHE A 113 30.52 16.33 7.52
N ASP A 114 31.15 17.49 7.64
CA ASP A 114 30.79 18.67 6.85
C ASP A 114 31.13 18.46 5.37
N GLU A 115 32.23 17.73 5.08
CA GLU A 115 32.60 17.30 3.73
C GLU A 115 31.55 16.33 3.14
N VAL A 116 31.21 15.26 3.86
CA VAL A 116 30.20 14.29 3.42
C VAL A 116 28.85 14.98 3.21
N LEU A 117 28.42 15.85 4.10
CA LEU A 117 27.16 16.57 3.96
C LEU A 117 27.18 17.52 2.75
N ALA A 118 28.30 18.19 2.49
CA ALA A 118 28.45 19.03 1.30
C ALA A 118 28.35 18.19 0.01
N VAL A 119 29.03 17.04 -0.04
CA VAL A 119 28.95 16.11 -1.17
C VAL A 119 27.51 15.61 -1.37
N ARG A 120 26.83 15.15 -0.31
CA ARG A 120 25.44 14.66 -0.40
C ARG A 120 24.46 15.75 -0.85
N LYS A 121 24.70 17.02 -0.51
CA LYS A 121 23.88 18.15 -1.00
C LYS A 121 24.03 18.32 -2.51
N VAL A 122 25.27 18.31 -3.01
CA VAL A 122 25.55 18.42 -4.46
C VAL A 122 24.92 17.24 -5.21
N GLU A 123 25.12 16.01 -4.74
CA GLU A 123 24.51 14.82 -5.36
C GLU A 123 22.98 14.89 -5.37
N ALA A 124 22.36 15.38 -4.28
CA ALA A 124 20.92 15.58 -4.25
C ALA A 124 20.47 16.66 -5.25
N ASP A 125 21.23 17.76 -5.36
CA ASP A 125 20.93 18.84 -6.31
C ASP A 125 21.01 18.32 -7.76
N GLU A 126 22.05 17.55 -8.09
CA GLU A 126 22.22 16.90 -9.40
C GLU A 126 21.08 15.92 -9.70
N PHE A 127 20.78 15.02 -8.76
CA PHE A 127 19.69 14.05 -8.89
C PHE A 127 18.33 14.71 -9.18
N TYR A 128 17.95 15.72 -8.40
CA TYR A 128 16.67 16.42 -8.62
C TYR A 128 16.69 17.31 -9.87
N ALA A 129 17.85 17.80 -10.30
CA ALA A 129 17.97 18.55 -11.55
C ALA A 129 17.72 17.66 -12.77
N GLU A 130 18.16 16.40 -12.75
CA GLU A 130 17.91 15.42 -13.82
C GLU A 130 16.44 14.98 -13.91
N LEU A 131 15.75 14.88 -12.77
CA LEU A 131 14.34 14.48 -12.71
C LEU A 131 13.37 15.58 -13.18
N ALA A 132 13.75 16.84 -12.99
CA ALA A 132 12.87 17.97 -13.28
C ALA A 132 12.75 18.19 -14.80
N PRO A 133 11.53 18.25 -15.36
CA PRO A 133 11.35 18.65 -16.75
C PRO A 133 12.02 20.00 -17.04
N SER A 134 12.65 20.12 -18.21
CA SER A 134 13.35 21.35 -18.63
C SER A 134 12.43 22.57 -18.74
N SER A 135 11.12 22.34 -18.89
CA SER A 135 10.09 23.38 -18.95
C SER A 135 9.73 24.00 -17.60
N LEU A 136 10.16 23.41 -16.46
CA LEU A 136 9.83 23.94 -15.15
C LEU A 136 10.67 25.17 -14.77
N THR A 137 10.00 26.17 -14.19
CA THR A 137 10.65 27.33 -13.54
C THR A 137 11.40 26.87 -12.29
N ALA A 138 12.33 27.69 -11.78
CA ALA A 138 13.07 27.39 -10.55
C ALA A 138 12.14 27.16 -9.35
N GLU A 139 11.05 27.92 -9.25
CA GLU A 139 10.03 27.75 -8.20
C GLU A 139 9.33 26.40 -8.32
N HIS A 140 8.88 26.01 -9.52
CA HIS A 140 8.22 24.72 -9.72
C HIS A 140 9.18 23.54 -9.44
N LYS A 141 10.47 23.67 -9.77
CA LYS A 141 11.48 22.66 -9.40
C LYS A 141 11.63 22.53 -7.88
N ALA A 142 11.62 23.66 -7.17
CA ALA A 142 11.68 23.66 -5.70
C ALA A 142 10.43 23.01 -5.08
N ILE A 143 9.23 23.26 -5.61
CA ILE A 143 7.98 22.61 -5.18
C ILE A 143 8.04 21.11 -5.44
N GLN A 144 8.43 20.69 -6.66
CA GLN A 144 8.55 19.28 -7.02
C GLN A 144 9.52 18.53 -6.09
N ARG A 145 10.70 19.12 -5.82
CA ARG A 145 11.68 18.52 -4.91
C ARG A 145 11.11 18.37 -3.50
N GLN A 146 10.42 19.38 -2.98
CA GLN A 146 9.82 19.32 -1.64
C GLN A 146 8.72 18.27 -1.56
N ALA A 147 7.86 18.17 -2.57
CA ALA A 147 6.81 17.15 -2.65
C ALA A 147 7.42 15.73 -2.67
N LEU A 148 8.41 15.48 -3.52
CA LEU A 148 9.12 14.19 -3.57
C LEU A 148 9.86 13.89 -2.26
N SER A 149 10.49 14.89 -1.64
CA SER A 149 11.14 14.72 -0.33
C SER A 149 10.13 14.37 0.76
N GLY A 150 8.93 14.96 0.73
CA GLY A 150 7.83 14.62 1.64
C GLY A 150 7.40 13.17 1.49
N MET A 151 7.25 12.67 0.26
CA MET A 151 6.97 11.26 -0.01
C MET A 151 8.04 10.31 0.51
N LEU A 152 9.33 10.70 0.41
CA LEU A 152 10.42 9.91 0.96
C LEU A 152 10.44 9.94 2.49
N TRP A 153 10.06 11.08 3.09
CA TRP A 153 10.00 11.27 4.53
C TRP A 153 8.86 10.50 5.20
N SER A 154 7.75 10.27 4.49
CA SER A 154 6.61 9.49 4.99
C SER A 154 6.84 7.97 4.95
N LYS A 155 8.01 7.49 4.49
CA LYS A 155 8.38 6.08 4.60
C LYS A 155 8.60 5.70 6.06
N GLN A 156 7.81 4.76 6.58
CA GLN A 156 7.90 4.32 7.98
C GLN A 156 8.00 2.81 8.09
N PHE A 157 8.75 2.33 9.08
CA PHE A 157 8.73 0.92 9.45
C PHE A 157 7.42 0.60 10.17
N TYR A 158 6.57 -0.19 9.52
CA TYR A 158 5.28 -0.63 10.04
C TYR A 158 5.37 -2.08 10.48
N TYR A 159 5.06 -2.30 11.76
CA TYR A 159 5.14 -3.60 12.43
C TYR A 159 3.82 -3.96 13.09
N TYR A 160 3.05 -4.83 12.44
CA TYR A 160 1.76 -5.30 12.92
C TYR A 160 1.45 -6.69 12.37
N ILE A 161 1.85 -7.72 13.13
CA ILE A 161 1.56 -9.12 12.82
C ILE A 161 0.30 -9.53 13.58
N ILE A 162 -0.78 -9.82 12.84
CA ILE A 162 -2.11 -10.00 13.44
C ILE A 162 -2.15 -11.20 14.40
N GLU A 163 -1.59 -12.34 13.99
CA GLU A 163 -1.55 -13.52 14.86
C GLU A 163 -0.81 -13.23 16.18
N GLN A 164 0.32 -12.54 16.13
CA GLN A 164 1.07 -12.17 17.34
C GLN A 164 0.28 -11.20 18.23
N TRP A 165 -0.47 -10.27 17.64
CA TRP A 165 -1.34 -9.35 18.38
C TRP A 165 -2.50 -10.08 19.10
N LEU A 166 -3.11 -11.06 18.43
CA LEU A 166 -4.22 -11.86 18.95
C LEU A 166 -3.77 -12.80 20.07
N VAL A 167 -2.66 -13.52 19.86
CA VAL A 167 -2.10 -14.48 20.82
C VAL A 167 -1.46 -13.77 22.01
N GLY A 168 -0.83 -12.62 21.76
CA GLY A 168 -0.04 -11.87 22.74
C GLY A 168 1.37 -12.43 22.92
N ASP A 169 2.18 -11.68 23.67
CA ASP A 169 3.56 -12.06 23.97
C ASP A 169 3.60 -13.21 24.99
N PRO A 170 4.22 -14.37 24.68
CA PRO A 170 4.34 -15.50 25.61
C PRO A 170 5.04 -15.17 26.94
N ALA A 171 5.80 -14.07 27.00
CA ALA A 171 6.43 -13.60 28.23
C ALA A 171 5.49 -12.80 29.15
N ASN A 172 4.29 -12.44 28.66
CA ASN A 172 3.28 -11.66 29.36
C ASN A 172 2.01 -12.50 29.62
N PRO A 173 1.12 -12.07 30.53
CA PRO A 173 -0.20 -12.69 30.67
C PRO A 173 -0.95 -12.71 29.33
N PRO A 174 -1.73 -13.78 29.03
CA PRO A 174 -2.53 -13.83 27.82
C PRO A 174 -3.46 -12.61 27.71
N PRO A 175 -3.65 -12.05 26.51
CA PRO A 175 -4.57 -10.95 26.32
C PRO A 175 -6.03 -11.39 26.55
N PRO A 176 -6.96 -10.45 26.78
CA PRO A 176 -8.37 -10.76 26.95
C PRO A 176 -8.95 -11.54 25.76
N ALA A 177 -9.81 -12.53 26.04
CA ALA A 177 -10.45 -13.35 25.02
C ALA A 177 -11.25 -12.54 23.99
N SER A 178 -11.71 -11.34 24.34
CA SER A 178 -12.40 -10.42 23.44
C SER A 178 -11.57 -10.01 22.21
N ARG A 179 -10.23 -10.08 22.27
CA ARG A 179 -9.37 -9.77 21.10
C ARG A 179 -9.66 -10.66 19.89
N TRP A 180 -10.04 -11.92 20.13
CA TRP A 180 -10.36 -12.88 19.06
C TRP A 180 -11.64 -12.54 18.28
N ASN A 181 -12.44 -11.61 18.79
CA ASN A 181 -13.62 -11.07 18.11
C ASN A 181 -13.48 -9.56 17.84
N GLY A 182 -12.26 -9.03 18.01
CA GLY A 182 -11.94 -7.63 17.81
C GLY A 182 -11.54 -7.33 16.38
N ARG A 183 -11.09 -6.09 16.18
CA ARG A 183 -10.59 -5.58 14.90
C ARG A 183 -9.63 -6.56 14.21
N ASN A 184 -9.90 -6.84 12.94
CA ASN A 184 -9.06 -7.62 12.03
C ASN A 184 -8.76 -9.06 12.49
N ALA A 185 -9.52 -9.64 13.43
CA ALA A 185 -9.26 -10.97 13.98
C ALA A 185 -9.31 -12.11 12.94
N GLU A 186 -9.95 -11.85 11.80
CA GLU A 186 -10.06 -12.70 10.62
C GLU A 186 -8.80 -12.66 9.71
N TRP A 187 -7.96 -11.62 9.83
CA TRP A 187 -6.75 -11.43 9.02
C TRP A 187 -5.51 -12.07 9.65
N ARG A 188 -5.63 -13.27 10.22
CA ARG A 188 -4.54 -13.91 10.98
C ARG A 188 -3.25 -14.11 10.20
N HIS A 189 -3.36 -14.27 8.88
CA HIS A 189 -2.24 -14.44 7.96
C HIS A 189 -1.48 -13.13 7.67
N LEU A 190 -2.06 -11.97 8.01
CA LEU A 190 -1.49 -10.68 7.67
C LEU A 190 -0.24 -10.40 8.49
N TYR A 191 0.89 -10.24 7.78
CA TYR A 191 2.21 -10.09 8.37
C TYR A 191 2.85 -8.77 7.96
N ASN A 192 2.73 -7.73 8.80
CA ASN A 192 3.38 -6.45 8.58
C ASN A 192 4.72 -6.34 9.32
N GLU A 193 5.82 -6.27 8.58
CA GLU A 193 7.17 -6.00 9.10
C GLU A 193 8.04 -5.39 7.99
N ARG A 194 7.67 -4.20 7.52
CA ARG A 194 8.27 -3.58 6.34
C ARG A 194 8.29 -2.06 6.43
N VAL A 195 9.18 -1.43 5.65
CA VAL A 195 9.11 0.02 5.39
C VAL A 195 8.04 0.27 4.35
N MET A 196 7.04 1.07 4.70
CA MET A 196 5.91 1.37 3.84
C MET A 196 5.72 2.88 3.69
N SER A 197 5.17 3.31 2.55
CA SER A 197 4.79 4.71 2.35
C SER A 197 3.50 5.00 3.11
N MET A 198 3.54 5.97 4.01
CA MET A 198 2.37 6.39 4.79
C MET A 198 1.68 7.60 4.16
N PRO A 199 0.34 7.73 4.28
CA PRO A 199 -0.37 8.94 3.88
C PRO A 199 0.14 10.18 4.61
N ASP A 200 0.45 10.03 5.91
CA ASP A 200 1.08 11.07 6.72
C ASP A 200 2.02 10.45 7.76
N ALA A 201 3.14 11.10 8.05
CA ALA A 201 4.14 10.58 8.98
C ALA A 201 3.70 10.66 10.46
N TRP A 202 2.65 11.42 10.78
CA TRP A 202 2.20 11.68 12.13
C TRP A 202 0.74 11.29 12.37
N GLU A 203 -0.19 11.77 11.56
CA GLU A 203 -1.64 11.56 11.71
C GLU A 203 -2.06 10.15 11.27
N PHE A 204 -1.46 9.65 10.19
CA PHE A 204 -1.76 8.35 9.59
C PHE A 204 -0.51 7.47 9.49
N PRO A 205 0.11 7.06 10.62
CA PRO A 205 1.34 6.24 10.65
C PRO A 205 1.07 4.76 10.31
N TRP A 206 0.17 4.53 9.35
CA TRP A 206 -0.31 3.24 8.88
C TRP A 206 -0.68 3.35 7.40
N TYR A 207 -0.58 2.23 6.67
CA TYR A 207 -0.88 2.24 5.24
C TYR A 207 -2.38 2.08 4.99
N ALA A 208 -2.85 2.75 3.94
CA ALA A 208 -4.07 2.40 3.24
C ALA A 208 -3.70 1.93 1.84
N SER A 209 -4.26 0.80 1.41
CA SER A 209 -3.86 0.16 0.15
C SER A 209 -4.20 1.00 -1.07
N TRP A 210 -5.31 1.74 -1.03
CA TRP A 210 -5.65 2.65 -2.14
C TRP A 210 -4.69 3.86 -2.19
N ASP A 211 -4.35 4.49 -1.04
CA ASP A 211 -3.33 5.54 -0.96
C ASP A 211 -2.00 5.08 -1.55
N LEU A 212 -1.55 3.85 -1.25
CA LEU A 212 -0.33 3.28 -1.82
C LEU A 212 -0.34 3.31 -3.35
N GLY A 213 -1.48 3.04 -3.99
CA GLY A 213 -1.63 3.15 -5.44
C GLY A 213 -1.26 4.55 -5.96
N PHE A 214 -1.74 5.59 -5.28
CA PHE A 214 -1.41 6.98 -5.61
C PHE A 214 0.03 7.34 -5.25
N HIS A 215 0.55 6.88 -4.10
CA HIS A 215 1.91 7.13 -3.64
C HIS A 215 2.97 6.57 -4.60
N CYS A 216 2.71 5.39 -5.17
CA CYS A 216 3.69 4.69 -6.00
C CYS A 216 4.01 5.41 -7.31
N ILE A 217 3.10 6.22 -7.85
CA ILE A 217 3.32 6.96 -9.09
C ILE A 217 4.40 8.03 -8.95
N PRO A 218 4.32 9.01 -8.01
CA PRO A 218 5.40 9.95 -7.78
C PRO A 218 6.65 9.27 -7.22
N LEU A 219 6.51 8.23 -6.38
CA LEU A 219 7.68 7.48 -5.89
C LEU A 219 8.44 6.79 -7.02
N ALA A 220 7.78 6.30 -8.07
CA ALA A 220 8.46 5.70 -9.22
C ALA A 220 9.33 6.70 -10.00
N LEU A 221 9.11 8.01 -9.84
CA LEU A 221 10.00 9.02 -10.42
C LEU A 221 11.39 9.00 -9.77
N VAL A 222 11.49 8.68 -8.47
CA VAL A 222 12.73 8.72 -7.69
C VAL A 222 13.28 7.33 -7.33
N ASP A 223 12.40 6.34 -7.17
CA ASP A 223 12.71 5.02 -6.65
C ASP A 223 11.65 4.00 -7.15
N PRO A 224 11.74 3.58 -8.44
CA PRO A 224 10.80 2.62 -9.03
C PRO A 224 10.87 1.25 -8.35
N HIS A 225 12.03 0.88 -7.77
CA HIS A 225 12.16 -0.37 -7.02
C HIS A 225 11.28 -0.36 -5.76
N PHE A 226 11.35 0.70 -4.96
CA PHE A 226 10.47 0.85 -3.79
C PHE A 226 9.00 0.90 -4.19
N ALA A 227 8.64 1.69 -5.21
CA ALA A 227 7.25 1.79 -5.70
C ALA A 227 6.67 0.43 -6.11
N LYS A 228 7.41 -0.37 -6.89
CA LYS A 228 7.02 -1.74 -7.23
C LYS A 228 6.87 -2.62 -5.99
N GLY A 229 7.81 -2.52 -5.05
CA GLY A 229 7.77 -3.26 -3.79
C GLY A 229 6.54 -2.96 -2.94
N GLN A 230 6.04 -1.72 -2.92
CA GLN A 230 4.82 -1.33 -2.20
C GLN A 230 3.55 -1.95 -2.79
N ILE A 231 3.45 -2.02 -4.13
CA ILE A 231 2.30 -2.64 -4.79
C ILE A 231 2.36 -4.16 -4.63
N ASP A 232 3.54 -4.75 -4.87
CA ASP A 232 3.77 -6.19 -4.77
C ASP A 232 3.48 -6.72 -3.36
N ILE A 233 3.97 -6.06 -2.30
CA ILE A 233 3.83 -6.56 -0.92
C ILE A 233 2.36 -6.71 -0.51
N ILE A 234 1.51 -5.73 -0.85
CA ILE A 234 0.08 -5.70 -0.49
C ILE A 234 -0.70 -6.85 -1.12
N VAL A 235 -0.18 -7.44 -2.19
CA VAL A 235 -0.84 -8.53 -2.92
C VAL A 235 -0.18 -9.90 -2.69
N ARG A 236 0.79 -9.99 -1.78
CA ARG A 236 1.41 -11.27 -1.41
C ARG A 236 0.50 -12.15 -0.57
N GLU A 237 0.84 -13.42 -0.46
CA GLU A 237 0.05 -14.46 0.22
C GLU A 237 -0.14 -14.20 1.73
N TRP A 238 0.78 -13.44 2.33
CA TRP A 238 0.71 -12.99 3.72
C TRP A 238 0.19 -11.56 3.88
N TYR A 239 -0.40 -10.99 2.82
CA TYR A 239 -1.10 -9.70 2.82
C TYR A 239 -2.52 -9.81 2.25
N GLN A 240 -2.64 -10.26 1.01
CA GLN A 240 -3.93 -10.48 0.35
C GLN A 240 -4.65 -11.66 1.00
N HIS A 241 -5.92 -11.47 1.33
CA HIS A 241 -6.74 -12.54 1.88
C HIS A 241 -6.85 -13.70 0.86
N PRO A 242 -6.87 -14.97 1.31
CA PRO A 242 -7.03 -16.13 0.43
C PRO A 242 -8.27 -16.15 -0.48
N ASN A 243 -9.22 -15.23 -0.28
CA ASN A 243 -10.42 -15.08 -1.11
C ASN A 243 -10.24 -14.04 -2.22
N GLY A 244 -9.06 -13.41 -2.33
CA GLY A 244 -8.73 -12.34 -3.28
C GLY A 244 -8.83 -10.92 -2.71
N HIS A 245 -9.35 -10.73 -1.49
CA HIS A 245 -9.52 -9.39 -0.90
C HIS A 245 -8.17 -8.77 -0.54
N VAL A 246 -7.94 -7.55 -1.01
CA VAL A 246 -6.80 -6.71 -0.63
C VAL A 246 -7.10 -6.01 0.70
N PRO A 247 -6.20 -6.04 1.70
CA PRO A 247 -6.45 -5.40 2.99
C PRO A 247 -6.62 -3.89 2.81
N ALA A 248 -7.68 -3.29 3.36
CA ALA A 248 -7.94 -1.87 3.18
C ALA A 248 -6.96 -0.99 3.99
N TYR A 249 -7.13 -0.90 5.30
CA TYR A 249 -6.32 -0.06 6.19
C TYR A 249 -6.36 -0.57 7.64
N GLU A 250 -5.45 -0.07 8.51
CA GLU A 250 -5.23 -0.61 9.87
C GLU A 250 -6.52 -0.79 10.69
N TRP A 251 -7.46 0.15 10.60
CA TRP A 251 -8.69 0.15 11.39
C TRP A 251 -9.69 -0.92 10.97
N ASN A 252 -9.66 -1.35 9.72
CA ASN A 252 -10.53 -2.38 9.18
C ASN A 252 -9.95 -2.94 7.87
N PHE A 253 -9.19 -4.03 7.93
CA PHE A 253 -8.64 -4.65 6.72
C PHE A 253 -9.73 -5.28 5.85
N SER A 254 -10.87 -5.64 6.44
CA SER A 254 -12.06 -6.14 5.74
C SER A 254 -12.89 -5.05 5.09
N ASP A 255 -12.50 -3.78 5.16
CA ASP A 255 -13.17 -2.75 4.37
C ASP A 255 -12.87 -2.92 2.87
N VAL A 256 -13.69 -2.30 2.04
CA VAL A 256 -13.42 -2.16 0.62
C VAL A 256 -12.58 -0.92 0.41
N ASN A 257 -11.80 -0.88 -0.66
CA ASN A 257 -10.98 0.26 -1.07
C ASN A 257 -11.05 0.36 -2.59
N PRO A 258 -10.95 1.55 -3.20
CA PRO A 258 -10.87 1.69 -4.65
C PRO A 258 -9.79 0.76 -5.24
N PRO A 259 -10.08 -0.02 -6.30
CA PRO A 259 -9.16 -1.00 -6.89
C PRO A 259 -8.09 -0.35 -7.79
N VAL A 260 -7.39 0.66 -7.25
CA VAL A 260 -6.43 1.49 -8.00
C VAL A 260 -5.06 0.84 -8.16
N LEU A 261 -4.80 -0.32 -7.54
CA LEU A 261 -3.48 -0.98 -7.58
C LEU A 261 -3.08 -1.46 -8.97
N ALA A 262 -4.03 -1.95 -9.79
CA ALA A 262 -3.73 -2.33 -11.18
C ALA A 262 -3.35 -1.11 -12.03
N TRP A 263 -4.08 -0.01 -11.86
CA TRP A 263 -3.73 1.28 -12.48
C TRP A 263 -2.35 1.75 -12.04
N ALA A 264 -2.07 1.74 -10.73
CA ALA A 264 -0.77 2.13 -10.20
C ALA A 264 0.37 1.27 -10.77
N ALA A 265 0.19 -0.05 -10.84
CA ALA A 265 1.19 -0.96 -11.41
C ALA A 265 1.46 -0.66 -12.90
N TRP A 266 0.39 -0.42 -13.67
CA TRP A 266 0.52 -0.01 -15.07
C TRP A 266 1.29 1.32 -15.22
N ARG A 267 0.99 2.31 -14.38
CA ARG A 267 1.68 3.61 -14.39
C ARG A 267 3.14 3.50 -13.98
N VAL A 268 3.45 2.75 -12.93
CA VAL A 268 4.84 2.51 -12.48
C VAL A 268 5.64 1.81 -13.57
N TYR A 269 5.06 0.79 -14.22
CA TYR A 269 5.66 0.10 -15.36
C TYR A 269 5.98 1.05 -16.51
N GLN A 270 5.05 1.93 -16.88
CA GLN A 270 5.25 2.93 -17.94
C GLN A 270 6.33 3.96 -17.57
N ILE A 271 6.38 4.40 -16.32
CA ILE A 271 7.39 5.35 -15.83
C ILE A 271 8.79 4.71 -15.90
N GLU A 272 8.95 3.49 -15.38
CA GLU A 272 10.23 2.76 -15.43
C GLU A 272 10.66 2.51 -16.89
N ARG A 273 9.73 2.09 -17.75
CA ARG A 273 10.00 1.91 -19.19
C ARG A 273 10.48 3.19 -19.84
N LYS A 274 9.86 4.34 -19.53
CA LYS A 274 10.27 5.63 -20.07
C LYS A 274 11.66 6.04 -19.60
N GLN A 275 12.01 5.75 -18.35
CA GLN A 275 13.30 6.12 -17.76
C GLN A 275 14.45 5.21 -18.22
N THR A 276 14.20 3.91 -18.36
CA THR A 276 15.25 2.90 -18.59
C THR A 276 15.24 2.32 -20.00
N GLY A 277 14.22 2.60 -20.79
CA GLY A 277 13.97 1.98 -22.09
C GLY A 277 13.33 0.59 -22.01
N LYS A 278 13.15 0.01 -20.81
CA LYS A 278 12.59 -1.33 -20.62
C LYS A 278 11.63 -1.37 -19.44
N GLY A 279 10.44 -1.94 -19.64
CA GLY A 279 9.50 -2.18 -18.54
C GLY A 279 9.76 -3.51 -17.84
N ASP A 280 9.52 -3.59 -16.53
CA ASP A 280 9.59 -4.84 -15.78
C ASP A 280 8.34 -5.72 -16.02
N ARG A 281 8.44 -6.60 -17.02
CA ARG A 281 7.33 -7.49 -17.39
C ARG A 281 6.96 -8.47 -16.28
N ALA A 282 7.95 -8.98 -15.55
CA ALA A 282 7.72 -9.96 -14.48
C ALA A 282 6.93 -9.35 -13.32
N PHE A 283 7.25 -8.11 -12.95
CA PHE A 283 6.42 -7.32 -12.03
C PHE A 283 4.99 -7.18 -12.54
N LEU A 284 4.82 -6.74 -13.79
CA LEU A 284 3.49 -6.49 -14.37
C LEU A 284 2.63 -7.76 -14.41
N GLU A 285 3.21 -8.89 -14.82
CA GLU A 285 2.58 -10.22 -14.86
C GLU A 285 2.21 -10.73 -13.46
N THR A 286 3.09 -10.51 -12.47
CA THR A 286 2.81 -10.85 -11.06
C THR A 286 1.59 -10.07 -10.56
N ILE A 287 1.58 -8.76 -10.73
CA ILE A 287 0.45 -7.93 -10.30
C ILE A 287 -0.82 -8.29 -11.07
N PHE A 288 -0.73 -8.54 -12.37
CA PHE A 288 -1.88 -8.96 -13.18
C PHE A 288 -2.58 -10.18 -12.57
N HIS A 289 -1.84 -11.26 -12.29
CA HIS A 289 -2.40 -12.47 -11.69
C HIS A 289 -3.03 -12.23 -10.31
N LYS A 290 -2.38 -11.42 -9.47
CA LYS A 290 -2.94 -11.07 -8.15
C LYS A 290 -4.20 -10.22 -8.24
N MET A 291 -4.26 -9.34 -9.24
CA MET A 291 -5.42 -8.52 -9.50
C MET A 291 -6.56 -9.30 -10.16
N LEU A 292 -6.31 -10.43 -10.85
CA LEU A 292 -7.38 -11.36 -11.24
C LEU A 292 -8.15 -11.87 -10.01
N LEU A 293 -7.43 -12.24 -8.93
CA LEU A 293 -8.05 -12.70 -7.69
C LEU A 293 -8.88 -11.60 -7.04
N ALA A 294 -8.33 -10.37 -6.98
CA ALA A 294 -9.04 -9.22 -6.44
C ALA A 294 -10.29 -8.87 -7.28
N PHE A 295 -10.18 -8.92 -8.61
CA PHE A 295 -11.29 -8.69 -9.52
C PHE A 295 -12.41 -9.72 -9.31
N THR A 296 -12.06 -11.00 -9.21
CA THR A 296 -13.03 -12.06 -8.92
C THR A 296 -13.68 -11.89 -7.55
N TRP A 297 -12.94 -11.45 -6.53
CA TRP A 297 -13.50 -11.12 -5.23
C TRP A 297 -14.55 -10.00 -5.35
N TRP A 298 -14.24 -8.93 -6.08
CA TRP A 298 -15.15 -7.81 -6.34
C TRP A 298 -16.45 -8.27 -7.01
N VAL A 299 -16.35 -9.01 -8.12
CA VAL A 299 -17.52 -9.56 -8.83
C VAL A 299 -18.38 -10.43 -7.91
N ASN A 300 -17.78 -11.26 -7.06
CA ASN A 300 -18.55 -12.17 -6.20
C ASN A 300 -19.10 -11.53 -4.93
N ARG A 301 -18.49 -10.46 -4.42
CA ARG A 301 -18.83 -9.89 -3.11
C ARG A 301 -19.49 -8.52 -3.18
N LYS A 302 -19.33 -7.81 -4.30
CA LYS A 302 -19.77 -6.43 -4.45
C LYS A 302 -20.76 -6.22 -5.59
N ASP A 303 -20.97 -7.22 -6.44
CA ASP A 303 -22.12 -7.30 -7.35
C ASP A 303 -23.14 -8.32 -6.81
N SER A 304 -23.86 -7.94 -5.75
CA SER A 304 -24.75 -8.82 -4.97
C SER A 304 -25.87 -9.46 -5.79
N LYS A 305 -26.23 -8.87 -6.93
CA LYS A 305 -27.31 -9.33 -7.83
C LYS A 305 -26.83 -9.87 -9.18
N GLY A 306 -25.51 -9.88 -9.44
CA GLY A 306 -24.97 -10.32 -10.74
C GLY A 306 -25.40 -9.42 -11.91
N LYS A 307 -25.57 -8.12 -11.66
CA LYS A 307 -26.08 -7.13 -12.62
C LYS A 307 -25.01 -6.15 -13.10
N ASN A 308 -23.75 -6.34 -12.71
CA ASN A 308 -22.64 -5.43 -12.95
C ASN A 308 -22.85 -4.02 -12.33
N ILE A 309 -23.56 -3.95 -11.20
CA ILE A 309 -23.66 -2.77 -10.36
C ILE A 309 -22.98 -3.10 -9.04
N PHE A 310 -21.99 -2.29 -8.67
CA PHE A 310 -21.10 -2.59 -7.55
C PHE A 310 -21.35 -1.64 -6.38
N GLU A 311 -21.42 -2.21 -5.17
CA GLU A 311 -21.85 -1.48 -3.97
C GLU A 311 -21.07 -1.85 -2.69
N GLY A 312 -21.05 -0.91 -1.75
CA GLY A 312 -20.63 -1.09 -0.36
C GLY A 312 -19.13 -0.90 -0.12
N GLY A 313 -18.81 -0.41 1.09
CA GLY A 313 -17.45 -0.23 1.59
C GLY A 313 -16.91 1.20 1.49
N PHE A 314 -15.70 1.37 2.02
CA PHE A 314 -14.92 2.61 1.97
C PHE A 314 -14.33 2.81 0.57
N LEU A 315 -14.99 3.63 -0.26
CA LEU A 315 -14.50 3.92 -1.62
C LEU A 315 -13.67 5.22 -1.69
N GLY A 316 -13.09 5.62 -0.54
CA GLY A 316 -12.24 6.80 -0.39
C GLY A 316 -12.99 8.13 -0.41
N LEU A 317 -14.33 8.10 -0.29
CA LEU A 317 -15.23 9.25 -0.47
C LEU A 317 -16.31 9.28 0.63
N ASP A 318 -15.93 9.00 1.86
CA ASP A 318 -16.83 8.48 2.90
C ASP A 318 -17.79 9.52 3.49
N ASN A 319 -17.48 10.81 3.30
CA ASN A 319 -18.32 11.92 3.76
C ASN A 319 -19.08 12.63 2.62
N ILE A 320 -19.06 12.06 1.41
CA ILE A 320 -19.72 12.68 0.26
C ILE A 320 -21.17 12.21 0.07
N GLY A 321 -21.52 11.06 0.63
CA GLY A 321 -22.85 10.47 0.57
C GLY A 321 -23.79 11.00 1.65
N VAL A 322 -25.10 10.97 1.37
CA VAL A 322 -26.16 11.32 2.34
C VAL A 322 -26.36 10.20 3.37
N PHE A 323 -26.06 8.96 2.99
CA PHE A 323 -26.19 7.77 3.82
C PHE A 323 -24.83 7.15 4.08
N ASP A 324 -24.70 6.51 5.24
CA ASP A 324 -23.62 5.56 5.46
C ASP A 324 -23.71 4.44 4.43
N ARG A 325 -22.67 4.34 3.62
CA ARG A 325 -22.52 3.45 2.48
C ARG A 325 -22.39 1.97 2.89
N ASN A 326 -22.11 1.73 4.16
CA ASN A 326 -22.04 0.40 4.76
C ASN A 326 -23.32 0.03 5.52
N ALA A 327 -24.27 0.96 5.67
CA ALA A 327 -25.49 0.69 6.41
C ALA A 327 -26.41 -0.25 5.62
N SER A 328 -26.86 -1.32 6.29
CA SER A 328 -27.98 -2.12 5.83
C SER A 328 -29.28 -1.52 6.36
N PHE A 329 -30.25 -1.25 5.49
CA PHE A 329 -31.54 -0.71 5.92
C PHE A 329 -32.47 -1.85 6.40
N PRO A 330 -33.12 -1.74 7.58
CA PRO A 330 -33.93 -2.82 8.14
C PRO A 330 -35.12 -3.26 7.29
N ASP A 331 -35.62 -2.39 6.42
CA ASP A 331 -36.73 -2.66 5.53
C ASP A 331 -36.32 -3.47 4.28
N GLY A 332 -35.02 -3.67 4.04
CA GLY A 332 -34.49 -4.30 2.83
C GLY A 332 -34.14 -3.28 1.73
N THR A 333 -34.19 -1.99 2.04
CA THR A 333 -33.64 -0.95 1.16
C THR A 333 -32.13 -1.15 1.00
N HIS A 334 -31.60 -0.85 -0.18
CA HIS A 334 -30.16 -0.84 -0.44
C HIS A 334 -29.78 0.27 -1.42
N LEU A 335 -28.49 0.59 -1.43
CA LEU A 335 -27.91 1.70 -2.18
C LEU A 335 -27.05 1.16 -3.31
N GLU A 336 -27.46 1.42 -4.56
CA GLU A 336 -26.61 1.19 -5.72
C GLU A 336 -25.74 2.44 -5.98
N GLN A 337 -24.43 2.23 -6.11
CA GLN A 337 -23.44 3.29 -6.08
C GLN A 337 -22.80 3.53 -7.44
N SER A 338 -22.78 4.80 -7.86
CA SER A 338 -22.17 5.22 -9.12
C SER A 338 -20.66 5.05 -9.10
N ASP A 339 -20.00 5.40 -7.99
CA ASP A 339 -18.55 5.35 -7.87
C ASP A 339 -18.00 3.92 -7.78
N GLY A 340 -18.60 3.04 -6.97
CA GLY A 340 -18.22 1.63 -6.89
C GLY A 340 -18.29 0.94 -8.25
N THR A 341 -19.35 1.22 -9.00
CA THR A 341 -19.54 0.72 -10.36
C THR A 341 -18.51 1.32 -11.34
N SER A 342 -18.25 2.62 -11.24
CA SER A 342 -17.24 3.32 -12.05
C SER A 342 -15.83 2.79 -11.81
N TRP A 343 -15.48 2.52 -10.55
CA TRP A 343 -14.21 1.95 -10.16
C TRP A 343 -13.99 0.57 -10.80
N MET A 344 -15.03 -0.25 -10.88
CA MET A 344 -14.96 -1.55 -11.55
C MET A 344 -14.90 -1.43 -13.07
N GLY A 345 -15.51 -0.40 -13.65
CA GLY A 345 -15.32 -0.03 -15.07
C GLY A 345 -13.85 0.29 -15.35
N MET A 346 -13.26 1.20 -14.56
CA MET A 346 -11.85 1.54 -14.63
C MET A 346 -10.95 0.33 -14.37
N PHE A 347 -11.24 -0.51 -13.38
CA PHE A 347 -10.45 -1.70 -13.07
C PHE A 347 -10.45 -2.71 -14.22
N SER A 348 -11.61 -2.89 -14.87
CA SER A 348 -11.73 -3.72 -16.08
C SER A 348 -10.82 -3.19 -17.19
N LEU A 349 -10.86 -1.89 -17.48
CA LEU A 349 -10.01 -1.29 -18.52
C LEU A 349 -8.51 -1.40 -18.20
N ASN A 350 -8.10 -1.19 -16.94
CA ASN A 350 -6.71 -1.35 -16.53
C ASN A 350 -6.22 -2.79 -16.73
N LEU A 351 -7.03 -3.79 -16.36
CA LEU A 351 -6.66 -5.19 -16.56
C LEU A 351 -6.65 -5.59 -18.03
N MET A 352 -7.58 -5.06 -18.83
CA MET A 352 -7.53 -5.20 -20.30
C MET A 352 -6.23 -4.64 -20.85
N ARG A 353 -5.85 -3.41 -20.46
CA ARG A 353 -4.64 -2.74 -20.94
C ARG A 353 -3.37 -3.51 -20.56
N ILE A 354 -3.29 -4.01 -19.33
CA ILE A 354 -2.18 -4.84 -18.88
C ILE A 354 -2.13 -6.16 -19.65
N ALA A 355 -3.26 -6.84 -19.84
CA ALA A 355 -3.32 -8.08 -20.60
C ALA A 355 -2.87 -7.90 -22.05
N ILE A 356 -3.29 -6.82 -22.71
CA ILE A 356 -2.84 -6.45 -24.05
C ILE A 356 -1.32 -6.23 -24.08
N GLU A 357 -0.75 -5.55 -23.09
CA GLU A 357 0.70 -5.37 -23.00
C GLU A 357 1.44 -6.71 -22.87
N LEU A 358 0.96 -7.60 -22.00
CA LEU A 358 1.54 -8.94 -21.81
C LEU A 358 1.38 -9.81 -23.07
N ALA A 359 0.29 -9.62 -23.82
CA ALA A 359 -0.01 -10.33 -25.05
C ALA A 359 0.98 -10.06 -26.19
N MET A 360 1.67 -8.92 -26.15
CA MET A 360 2.72 -8.58 -27.12
C MET A 360 3.88 -9.58 -27.14
N GLU A 361 4.09 -10.31 -26.04
CA GLU A 361 5.10 -11.35 -25.93
C GLU A 361 4.49 -12.74 -25.71
N ASP A 362 3.23 -12.84 -25.25
CA ASP A 362 2.53 -14.11 -25.03
C ASP A 362 1.03 -14.02 -25.36
N HIS A 363 0.65 -14.51 -26.54
CA HIS A 363 -0.72 -14.53 -27.07
C HIS A 363 -1.79 -15.13 -26.12
N VAL A 364 -1.42 -15.91 -25.09
CA VAL A 364 -2.39 -16.45 -24.12
C VAL A 364 -3.20 -15.32 -23.45
N TYR A 365 -2.59 -14.15 -23.25
CA TYR A 365 -3.24 -12.99 -22.63
C TYR A 365 -4.30 -12.30 -23.51
N GLU A 366 -4.36 -12.59 -24.82
CA GLU A 366 -5.41 -12.03 -25.69
C GLU A 366 -6.81 -12.46 -25.22
N ASN A 367 -6.93 -13.71 -24.76
CA ASN A 367 -8.21 -14.25 -24.30
C ASN A 367 -8.78 -13.50 -23.10
N ILE A 368 -7.92 -13.22 -22.12
CA ILE A 368 -8.34 -12.57 -20.88
C ILE A 368 -8.55 -11.06 -21.10
N ALA A 369 -7.84 -10.44 -22.05
CA ALA A 369 -8.10 -9.06 -22.47
C ALA A 369 -9.55 -8.88 -22.96
N THR A 370 -10.04 -9.79 -23.82
CA THR A 370 -11.44 -9.77 -24.29
C THR A 370 -12.43 -9.83 -23.14
N LYS A 371 -12.22 -10.71 -22.14
CA LYS A 371 -13.09 -10.81 -20.97
C LYS A 371 -13.22 -9.48 -20.21
N PHE A 372 -12.16 -8.69 -20.15
CA PHE A 372 -12.20 -7.40 -19.47
C PHE A 372 -12.90 -6.32 -20.30
N PHE A 373 -12.71 -6.33 -21.61
CA PHE A 373 -13.47 -5.48 -22.52
C PHE A 373 -14.99 -5.75 -22.43
N GLU A 374 -15.40 -7.02 -22.52
CA GLU A 374 -16.81 -7.39 -22.42
C GLU A 374 -17.44 -7.01 -21.08
N HIS A 375 -16.68 -7.18 -19.99
CA HIS A 375 -17.14 -6.84 -18.66
C HIS A 375 -17.29 -5.32 -18.48
N PHE A 376 -16.38 -4.52 -19.03
CA PHE A 376 -16.51 -3.07 -19.07
C PHE A 376 -17.78 -2.64 -19.81
N LEU A 377 -18.07 -3.22 -20.99
CA LEU A 377 -19.31 -2.93 -21.72
C LEU A 377 -20.56 -3.33 -20.93
N GLY A 378 -20.51 -4.46 -20.21
CA GLY A 378 -21.57 -4.88 -19.30
C GLY A 378 -21.84 -3.88 -18.18
N ILE A 379 -20.78 -3.35 -17.57
CA ILE A 379 -20.86 -2.29 -16.54
C ILE A 379 -21.46 -1.02 -17.14
N ALA A 380 -20.93 -0.54 -18.27
CA ALA A 380 -21.42 0.68 -18.92
C ALA A 380 -22.91 0.57 -19.28
N ALA A 381 -23.36 -0.60 -19.74
CA ALA A 381 -24.76 -0.85 -20.07
C ALA A 381 -25.66 -0.91 -18.83
N ALA A 382 -25.16 -1.48 -17.73
CA ALA A 382 -25.87 -1.50 -16.46
C ALA A 382 -26.07 -0.07 -15.93
N MET A 383 -25.02 0.76 -15.94
CA MET A 383 -25.10 2.16 -15.50
C MET A 383 -26.10 3.00 -16.31
N ASN A 384 -26.27 2.69 -17.60
CA ASN A 384 -27.17 3.40 -18.52
C ASN A 384 -28.53 2.70 -18.74
N ASN A 385 -28.87 1.70 -17.94
CA ASN A 385 -30.14 0.93 -18.04
C ASN A 385 -30.48 0.41 -19.44
N LEU A 386 -29.48 -0.07 -20.18
CA LEU A 386 -29.63 -0.30 -21.62
C LEU A 386 -30.63 -1.42 -22.01
N GLY A 387 -31.17 -2.15 -21.04
CA GLY A 387 -32.17 -3.22 -21.22
C GLY A 387 -33.59 -2.87 -20.78
N GLY A 388 -33.86 -1.64 -20.29
CA GLY A 388 -35.20 -1.18 -19.87
C GLY A 388 -35.86 -2.00 -18.75
N LYS A 389 -35.10 -2.88 -18.09
CA LYS A 389 -35.54 -3.83 -17.05
C LYS A 389 -34.86 -3.57 -15.70
N GLY A 390 -34.15 -2.45 -15.54
CA GLY A 390 -33.34 -2.14 -14.38
C GLY A 390 -33.08 -0.63 -14.18
N ILE A 391 -31.94 -0.32 -13.57
CA ILE A 391 -31.63 0.96 -12.92
C ILE A 391 -30.67 1.74 -13.79
N GLY A 392 -31.03 2.97 -14.12
CA GLY A 392 -30.09 3.94 -14.68
C GLY A 392 -29.52 4.71 -13.51
N LEU A 393 -28.20 4.68 -13.35
CA LEU A 393 -27.52 5.64 -12.49
C LEU A 393 -27.46 7.01 -13.19
N TRP A 394 -27.60 7.02 -14.53
CA TRP A 394 -27.75 8.23 -15.33
C TRP A 394 -29.15 8.84 -15.22
N ASP A 395 -29.21 10.13 -14.90
CA ASP A 395 -30.41 10.95 -14.95
C ASP A 395 -30.39 11.80 -16.23
N GLU A 396 -31.35 11.56 -17.13
CA GLU A 396 -31.45 12.24 -18.43
C GLU A 396 -31.83 13.71 -18.33
N GLU A 397 -32.50 14.12 -17.26
CA GLU A 397 -32.89 15.53 -17.06
C GLU A 397 -31.69 16.35 -16.58
N ASP A 398 -30.91 15.80 -15.66
CA ASP A 398 -29.74 16.46 -15.09
C ASP A 398 -28.45 16.24 -15.88
N GLU A 399 -28.45 15.31 -16.84
CA GLU A 399 -27.27 14.82 -17.55
C GLU A 399 -26.13 14.45 -16.59
N PHE A 400 -26.48 13.68 -15.55
CA PHE A 400 -25.57 13.39 -14.44
C PHE A 400 -25.79 12.01 -13.84
N TYR A 401 -24.72 11.40 -13.32
CA TYR A 401 -24.83 10.14 -12.59
C TYR A 401 -25.11 10.36 -11.10
N TYR A 402 -26.06 9.62 -10.55
CA TYR A 402 -26.41 9.63 -9.13
C TYR A 402 -26.38 8.22 -8.54
N ASP A 403 -26.12 8.14 -7.23
CA ASP A 403 -26.42 6.93 -6.47
C ASP A 403 -27.95 6.74 -6.43
N VAL A 404 -28.43 5.49 -6.40
CA VAL A 404 -29.86 5.18 -6.44
C VAL A 404 -30.24 4.29 -5.25
N LEU A 405 -31.25 4.74 -4.49
CA LEU A 405 -31.88 3.91 -3.47
C LEU A 405 -32.93 3.00 -4.08
N HIS A 406 -32.89 1.74 -3.65
CA HIS A 406 -33.86 0.73 -4.00
C HIS A 406 -34.68 0.36 -2.81
N THR A 407 -35.98 0.58 -2.88
CA THR A 407 -36.88 0.27 -1.78
C THR A 407 -37.66 -1.03 -2.04
N PRO A 408 -38.09 -1.72 -0.98
CA PRO A 408 -39.07 -2.80 -1.08
C PRO A 408 -40.31 -2.34 -1.85
N GLY A 409 -40.73 -3.11 -2.85
CA GLY A 409 -41.83 -2.76 -3.75
C GLY A 409 -41.37 -2.18 -5.11
N GLY A 410 -40.07 -2.13 -5.39
CA GLY A 410 -39.54 -1.86 -6.73
C GLY A 410 -39.50 -0.39 -7.12
N ARG A 411 -39.54 0.53 -6.14
CA ARG A 411 -39.30 1.97 -6.40
C ARG A 411 -37.82 2.26 -6.36
N TYR A 412 -37.38 3.08 -7.32
CA TYR A 412 -36.03 3.60 -7.46
C TYR A 412 -36.04 5.09 -7.15
N ILE A 413 -35.12 5.54 -6.28
CA ILE A 413 -35.05 6.93 -5.83
C ILE A 413 -33.62 7.41 -6.06
N PRO A 414 -33.36 8.22 -7.11
CA PRO A 414 -32.06 8.85 -7.32
C PRO A 414 -31.74 9.81 -6.17
N LEU A 415 -30.54 9.72 -5.64
CA LEU A 415 -30.00 10.66 -4.66
C LEU A 415 -29.38 11.84 -5.43
N LYS A 416 -30.18 12.87 -5.69
CA LYS A 416 -29.78 14.06 -6.47
C LYS A 416 -28.77 14.95 -5.74
N VAL A 417 -27.56 14.42 -5.51
CA VAL A 417 -26.40 15.11 -4.93
C VAL A 417 -25.30 15.18 -5.99
N ARG A 418 -25.08 16.38 -6.54
CA ARG A 418 -24.03 16.63 -7.52
C ARG A 418 -22.67 16.70 -6.82
N SER A 419 -21.94 15.60 -6.86
CA SER A 419 -20.62 15.44 -6.22
C SER A 419 -19.64 14.71 -7.14
N VAL A 420 -18.39 14.53 -6.70
CA VAL A 420 -17.39 13.80 -7.52
C VAL A 420 -17.84 12.36 -7.84
N VAL A 421 -18.72 11.76 -7.03
CA VAL A 421 -19.29 10.42 -7.25
C VAL A 421 -19.97 10.29 -8.61
N GLY A 422 -20.72 11.31 -9.03
CA GLY A 422 -21.36 11.32 -10.35
C GLY A 422 -20.41 11.61 -11.50
N LEU A 423 -19.19 12.07 -11.20
CA LEU A 423 -18.13 12.29 -12.18
C LEU A 423 -17.18 11.10 -12.31
N MET A 424 -17.23 10.14 -11.37
CA MET A 424 -16.38 8.95 -11.39
C MET A 424 -16.41 8.14 -12.69
N PRO A 425 -17.53 8.05 -13.43
CA PRO A 425 -17.55 7.36 -14.72
C PRO A 425 -16.53 7.92 -15.73
N LEU A 426 -16.16 9.20 -15.62
CA LEU A 426 -15.15 9.84 -16.47
C LEU A 426 -13.74 9.29 -16.26
N LEU A 427 -13.49 8.57 -15.15
CA LEU A 427 -12.20 7.92 -14.89
C LEU A 427 -12.06 6.58 -15.63
N ALA A 428 -13.17 5.97 -16.06
CA ALA A 428 -13.17 4.70 -16.77
C ALA A 428 -12.91 4.91 -18.27
N VAL A 429 -11.73 5.43 -18.59
CA VAL A 429 -11.29 5.73 -19.96
C VAL A 429 -9.95 5.04 -20.23
N GLU A 430 -9.83 4.39 -21.38
CA GLU A 430 -8.59 3.80 -21.86
C GLU A 430 -8.46 4.04 -23.37
N THR A 431 -7.23 4.25 -23.83
CA THR A 431 -6.94 4.49 -25.25
C THR A 431 -6.03 3.40 -25.78
N ILE A 432 -6.43 2.81 -26.90
CA ILE A 432 -5.69 1.73 -27.54
C ILE A 432 -5.24 2.20 -28.92
N GLN A 433 -3.94 2.17 -29.15
CA GLN A 433 -3.36 2.50 -30.45
C GLN A 433 -3.68 1.38 -31.45
N TRP A 434 -4.02 1.75 -32.69
CA TRP A 434 -4.40 0.79 -33.73
C TRP A 434 -3.31 -0.26 -33.98
N GLN A 435 -2.04 0.15 -33.90
CA GLN A 435 -0.88 -0.73 -34.09
C GLN A 435 -0.86 -1.88 -33.08
N LEU A 436 -1.37 -1.62 -31.87
CA LEU A 436 -1.42 -2.62 -30.80
C LEU A 436 -2.54 -3.64 -31.05
N ILE A 437 -3.67 -3.19 -31.59
CA ILE A 437 -4.78 -4.06 -31.97
C ILE A 437 -4.38 -4.93 -33.17
N ASP A 438 -3.75 -4.35 -34.19
CA ASP A 438 -3.30 -5.07 -35.38
C ASP A 438 -2.22 -6.11 -35.07
N ALA A 439 -1.43 -5.90 -34.02
CA ALA A 439 -0.44 -6.87 -33.54
C ALA A 439 -1.06 -8.07 -32.81
N LEU A 440 -2.35 -8.01 -32.43
CA LEU A 440 -3.05 -9.01 -31.61
C LEU A 440 -4.32 -9.50 -32.33
N PRO A 441 -4.17 -10.40 -33.31
CA PRO A 441 -5.27 -10.78 -34.20
C PRO A 441 -6.43 -11.47 -33.48
N GLY A 442 -6.18 -12.23 -32.42
CA GLY A 442 -7.23 -12.91 -31.64
C GLY A 442 -8.05 -11.92 -30.81
N PHE A 443 -7.41 -10.92 -30.21
CA PHE A 443 -8.10 -9.83 -29.52
C PHE A 443 -8.90 -8.98 -30.52
N LYS A 444 -8.29 -8.63 -31.67
CA LYS A 444 -8.92 -7.85 -32.74
C LYS A 444 -10.19 -8.50 -33.26
N GLU A 445 -10.13 -9.78 -33.65
CA GLU A 445 -11.27 -10.51 -34.19
C GLU A 445 -12.47 -10.49 -33.22
N ARG A 446 -12.21 -10.69 -31.93
CA ARG A 446 -13.27 -10.70 -30.90
C ARG A 446 -13.82 -9.31 -30.62
N LEU A 447 -12.95 -8.31 -30.59
CA LEU A 447 -13.35 -6.90 -30.46
C LEU A 447 -14.31 -6.53 -31.61
N GLU A 448 -13.89 -6.78 -32.85
CA GLU A 448 -14.69 -6.51 -34.06
C GLU A 448 -16.01 -7.31 -34.06
N TRP A 449 -15.94 -8.60 -33.70
CA TRP A 449 -17.13 -9.43 -33.56
C TRP A 449 -18.12 -8.85 -32.56
N TYR A 450 -17.64 -8.44 -31.39
CA TYR A 450 -18.51 -7.96 -30.31
C TYR A 450 -19.28 -6.70 -30.73
N LEU A 451 -18.63 -5.76 -31.40
CA LEU A 451 -19.29 -4.51 -31.79
C LEU A 451 -20.28 -4.73 -32.93
N ALA A 452 -19.94 -5.60 -33.87
CA ALA A 452 -20.81 -5.92 -35.00
C ALA A 452 -22.08 -6.65 -34.52
N HIS A 453 -21.97 -7.51 -33.50
CA HIS A 453 -23.07 -8.34 -33.01
C HIS A 453 -23.79 -7.77 -31.79
N ARG A 454 -23.20 -6.78 -31.09
CA ARG A 454 -23.78 -6.07 -29.95
C ARG A 454 -23.80 -4.55 -30.18
N PRO A 455 -24.52 -4.05 -31.20
CA PRO A 455 -24.59 -2.61 -31.49
C PRO A 455 -25.21 -1.81 -30.33
N ASP A 456 -26.03 -2.47 -29.51
CA ASP A 456 -26.61 -1.94 -28.28
C ASP A 456 -25.54 -1.56 -27.24
N LEU A 457 -24.46 -2.34 -27.16
CA LEU A 457 -23.30 -2.06 -26.31
C LEU A 457 -22.24 -1.22 -27.01
N ALA A 458 -22.05 -1.39 -28.31
CA ALA A 458 -21.07 -0.66 -29.09
C ALA A 458 -21.30 0.86 -29.05
N ARG A 459 -22.56 1.32 -28.98
CA ARG A 459 -22.90 2.75 -28.85
C ARG A 459 -22.51 3.38 -27.51
N LEU A 460 -22.15 2.58 -26.50
CA LEU A 460 -21.70 3.07 -25.19
C LEU A 460 -20.22 3.45 -25.17
N VAL A 461 -19.48 3.07 -26.21
CA VAL A 461 -18.09 3.46 -26.39
C VAL A 461 -18.01 4.42 -27.56
N SER A 462 -17.05 5.35 -27.49
CA SER A 462 -16.79 6.26 -28.60
C SER A 462 -16.54 5.45 -29.87
N PRO A 463 -17.15 5.81 -31.01
CA PRO A 463 -16.79 5.22 -32.29
C PRO A 463 -15.31 5.49 -32.50
N TRP A 464 -14.50 4.44 -32.61
CA TRP A 464 -13.05 4.60 -32.82
C TRP A 464 -12.66 4.63 -34.30
N GLN A 465 -13.65 4.45 -35.19
CA GLN A 465 -13.48 4.57 -36.65
C GLN A 465 -13.83 5.98 -37.16
N GLU A 466 -14.40 6.83 -36.30
CA GLU A 466 -14.80 8.19 -36.63
C GLU A 466 -13.91 9.16 -35.83
N PRO A 467 -13.18 10.07 -36.49
CA PRO A 467 -12.20 10.96 -35.86
C PRO A 467 -12.81 12.08 -35.00
#